data_AF-A0A962H8F4-F1
#
_entry.id   AF-A0A962H8F4-F1
#
_cell.length_a   1.000
_cell.length_b   1.000
_cell.length_c   1.000
_cell.angle_alpha   90.00
_cell.angle_beta   90.00
_cell.angle_gamma   90.00
#
_symmetry.space_group_name_H-M   'P 1'
#
loop_
_entity.id
_entity.type
_entity.pdbx_description
1 polymer ?
#
loop_
_entity_poly.entity_id
_entity_poly.type
_entity_poly.pdbx_seq_one_letter_code
_entity_poly.pdbx_strand_id
1 'polypeptide(L)'
;VTDFSIPLRAGARNAGGGTADVTITNNTLNSGGGFAFGAVWVFAGNGSGGESNATCVNLANNNANDPFGTQEYYVEQYAGNTFNLQGYAGAPNSQGAIQTFIEGNNFSGDALVETCCGTIINVTSGICAVP
;
A
#
# COMPACT_ATOMS: atom_id res chain seq x y z
N VAL A 1 18.40 -7.77 5.97
CA VAL A 1 17.85 -8.39 4.75
C VAL A 1 18.73 -7.99 3.58
N THR A 2 19.31 -8.93 2.82
CA THR A 2 20.18 -8.60 1.66
C THR A 2 19.39 -8.48 0.35
N ASP A 3 18.20 -9.08 0.29
CA ASP A 3 17.35 -9.13 -0.89
C ASP A 3 15.89 -8.86 -0.51
N PHE A 4 15.14 -8.21 -1.39
CA PHE A 4 13.76 -7.81 -1.18
C PHE A 4 13.01 -7.90 -2.51
N SER A 5 11.76 -8.36 -2.51
CA SER A 5 10.95 -8.44 -3.72
C SER A 5 9.57 -7.80 -3.53
N ILE A 6 9.06 -7.22 -4.61
CA ILE A 6 7.75 -6.59 -4.68
C ILE A 6 7.08 -7.08 -5.97
N PRO A 7 6.09 -7.97 -5.91
CA PRO A 7 5.41 -8.42 -7.12
C PRO A 7 4.41 -7.38 -7.63
N LEU A 8 3.74 -6.63 -6.75
CA LEU A 8 2.81 -5.56 -7.13
C LEU A 8 3.22 -4.23 -6.53
N ARG A 9 3.44 -3.23 -7.40
CA ARG A 9 3.79 -1.87 -7.00
C ARG A 9 2.98 -0.85 -7.79
N ALA A 10 2.27 0.05 -7.12
CA ALA A 10 1.37 1.00 -7.78
C ALA A 10 1.19 2.31 -7.01
N GLY A 11 1.02 3.42 -7.73
CA GLY A 11 0.82 4.74 -7.15
C GLY A 11 1.29 5.88 -8.06
N ALA A 12 0.97 7.12 -7.68
CA ALA A 12 1.44 8.31 -8.38
C ALA A 12 2.83 8.72 -7.89
N ARG A 13 3.82 8.76 -8.80
CA ARG A 13 5.23 9.09 -8.50
C ARG A 13 5.78 10.18 -9.44
N ASN A 14 5.23 11.38 -9.40
CA ASN A 14 5.70 12.50 -10.21
C ASN A 14 6.39 13.56 -9.33
N ALA A 15 7.50 14.15 -9.81
CA ALA A 15 8.20 15.24 -9.13
C ALA A 15 7.36 16.54 -9.02
N GLY A 16 6.25 16.62 -9.77
CA GLY A 16 5.21 17.64 -9.61
C GLY A 16 3.92 17.06 -9.02
N GLY A 17 2.85 17.07 -9.82
CA GLY A 17 1.56 16.47 -9.47
C GLY A 17 1.20 15.31 -10.40
N GLY A 18 0.44 14.36 -9.89
CA GLY A 18 -0.04 13.21 -10.63
C GLY A 18 -1.15 12.51 -9.86
N THR A 19 -2.05 11.84 -10.57
CA THR A 19 -3.13 11.07 -9.96
C THR A 19 -3.04 9.62 -10.40
N ALA A 20 -3.25 8.70 -9.47
CA ALA A 20 -3.35 7.27 -9.75
C ALA A 20 -4.58 6.70 -9.02
N ASP A 21 -5.53 6.18 -9.78
CA ASP A 21 -6.58 5.32 -9.26
C ASP A 21 -6.18 3.86 -9.51
N VAL A 22 -6.04 3.10 -8.43
CA VAL A 22 -5.45 1.76 -8.43
C VAL A 22 -6.48 0.76 -7.91
N THR A 23 -6.77 -0.27 -8.70
CA THR A 23 -7.57 -1.42 -8.24
C THR A 23 -6.70 -2.67 -8.25
N ILE A 24 -6.46 -3.27 -7.08
CA ILE A 24 -5.72 -4.52 -6.94
C ILE A 24 -6.64 -5.51 -6.23
N THR A 25 -7.19 -6.45 -6.98
CA THR A 25 -8.15 -7.41 -6.43
C THR A 25 -7.95 -8.82 -6.95
N ASN A 26 -8.30 -9.82 -6.12
CA ASN A 26 -8.33 -11.24 -6.48
C ASN A 26 -6.97 -11.79 -6.96
N ASN A 27 -5.85 -11.28 -6.43
CA ASN A 27 -4.52 -11.79 -6.76
C ASN A 27 -4.06 -12.89 -5.80
N THR A 28 -3.25 -13.82 -6.27
CA THR A 28 -2.46 -14.73 -5.43
C THR A 28 -0.98 -14.48 -5.68
N LEU A 29 -0.25 -14.10 -4.64
CA LEU A 29 1.14 -13.67 -4.69
C LEU A 29 1.97 -14.63 -3.84
N ASN A 30 2.81 -15.43 -4.48
CA ASN A 30 3.62 -16.45 -3.80
C ASN A 30 5.11 -16.07 -3.84
N SER A 31 5.79 -16.16 -2.71
CA SER A 31 7.25 -16.20 -2.66
C SER A 31 7.73 -17.63 -2.43
N GLY A 32 8.80 -18.02 -3.11
CA GLY A 32 9.51 -19.29 -2.85
C GLY A 32 10.94 -19.08 -2.32
N GLY A 33 11.38 -17.82 -2.14
CA GLY A 33 12.73 -17.47 -1.74
C GLY A 33 12.84 -17.08 -0.26
N GLY A 34 14.02 -17.23 0.33
CA GLY A 34 14.29 -16.89 1.74
C GLY A 34 14.58 -15.40 1.99
N PHE A 35 13.91 -14.50 1.28
CA PHE A 35 14.09 -13.05 1.37
C PHE A 35 12.78 -12.36 1.77
N ALA A 36 12.84 -11.10 2.19
CA ALA A 36 11.64 -10.36 2.60
C ALA A 36 10.69 -10.13 1.41
N PHE A 37 9.39 -10.33 1.66
CA PHE A 37 8.37 -10.36 0.62
C PHE A 37 7.32 -9.26 0.83
N GLY A 38 7.51 -8.15 0.12
CA GLY A 38 6.55 -7.05 0.07
C GLY A 38 5.46 -7.31 -0.96
N ALA A 39 4.44 -8.10 -0.60
CA ALA A 39 3.40 -8.57 -1.52
C ALA A 39 2.75 -7.44 -2.34
N VAL A 40 2.35 -6.35 -1.68
CA VAL A 40 1.76 -5.19 -2.37
C VAL A 40 2.39 -3.93 -1.81
N TRP A 41 2.96 -3.09 -2.67
CA TRP A 41 3.47 -1.77 -2.30
C TRP A 41 2.68 -0.67 -3.01
N VAL A 42 1.89 0.06 -2.23
CA VAL A 42 1.13 1.22 -2.71
C VAL A 42 1.72 2.51 -2.16
N PHE A 43 1.78 3.55 -3.01
CA PHE A 43 2.47 4.77 -2.63
C PHE A 43 1.83 6.05 -3.19
N ALA A 44 2.13 7.21 -2.58
CA ALA A 44 1.89 8.54 -3.17
C ALA A 44 3.09 9.46 -2.95
N GLY A 45 3.72 9.86 -4.05
CA GLY A 45 4.95 10.66 -4.08
C GLY A 45 6.24 9.84 -4.05
N ASN A 46 7.38 10.53 -4.05
CA ASN A 46 8.71 9.96 -3.84
C ASN A 46 9.56 10.73 -2.82
N GLY A 47 9.02 11.78 -2.20
CA GLY A 47 9.72 12.58 -1.19
C GLY A 47 10.46 13.79 -1.76
N SER A 48 10.30 14.09 -3.06
CA SER A 48 10.79 15.33 -3.64
C SER A 48 10.00 16.54 -3.10
N GLY A 49 10.69 17.68 -2.94
CA GLY A 49 10.04 18.90 -2.49
C GLY A 49 9.04 19.44 -3.53
N GLY A 50 7.86 19.85 -3.07
CA GLY A 50 6.82 20.44 -3.94
C GLY A 50 5.88 19.44 -4.61
N GLU A 51 5.96 18.16 -4.24
CA GLU A 51 5.05 17.13 -4.74
C GLU A 51 3.60 17.35 -4.29
N SER A 52 2.66 17.00 -5.18
CA SER A 52 1.21 17.04 -4.95
C SER A 52 0.51 15.85 -5.62
N ASN A 53 1.08 14.67 -5.45
CA ASN A 53 0.53 13.43 -5.99
C ASN A 53 -0.72 12.99 -5.20
N ALA A 54 -1.67 12.39 -5.89
CA ALA A 54 -2.85 11.78 -5.31
C ALA A 54 -2.94 10.32 -5.75
N THR A 55 -3.04 9.40 -4.79
CA THR A 55 -3.29 7.98 -5.10
C THR A 55 -4.55 7.52 -4.37
N CYS A 56 -5.46 6.90 -5.09
CA CYS A 56 -6.58 6.17 -4.51
C CYS A 56 -6.41 4.68 -4.79
N VAL A 57 -6.57 3.86 -3.77
CA VAL A 57 -6.40 2.42 -3.87
C VAL A 57 -7.67 1.69 -3.42
N ASN A 58 -8.18 0.82 -4.29
CA ASN A 58 -9.18 -0.18 -4.01
C ASN A 58 -8.49 -1.56 -3.89
N LEU A 59 -8.42 -2.09 -2.67
CA LEU A 59 -7.82 -3.39 -2.33
C LEU A 59 -8.94 -4.34 -1.92
N ALA A 60 -9.00 -5.54 -2.50
CA ALA A 60 -9.94 -6.57 -2.05
C ALA A 60 -9.48 -7.98 -2.44
N ASN A 61 -9.63 -8.94 -1.54
CA ASN A 61 -9.43 -10.38 -1.79
C ASN A 61 -8.05 -10.71 -2.40
N ASN A 62 -6.98 -10.05 -1.98
CA ASN A 62 -5.64 -10.45 -2.38
C ASN A 62 -5.12 -11.48 -1.38
N ASN A 63 -4.34 -12.44 -1.86
CA ASN A 63 -3.75 -13.49 -1.03
C ASN A 63 -2.24 -13.43 -1.20
N ALA A 64 -1.53 -12.99 -0.17
CA ALA A 64 -0.10 -13.10 -0.09
C ALA A 64 0.26 -14.43 0.59
N ASN A 65 1.28 -15.11 0.09
CA ASN A 65 1.78 -16.34 0.69
C ASN A 65 3.30 -16.32 0.66
N ASP A 66 3.88 -16.13 1.84
CA ASP A 66 5.31 -16.27 2.07
C ASP A 66 5.52 -17.36 3.13
N PRO A 67 6.19 -18.47 2.78
CA PRO A 67 6.45 -19.56 3.73
C PRO A 67 7.35 -19.15 4.89
N PHE A 68 7.99 -17.97 4.84
CA PHE A 68 8.86 -17.45 5.89
C PHE A 68 8.19 -16.41 6.80
N GLY A 69 6.92 -16.07 6.55
CA GLY A 69 6.09 -15.27 7.46
C GLY A 69 6.38 -13.77 7.47
N THR A 70 7.06 -13.23 6.45
CA THR A 70 7.37 -11.79 6.32
C THR A 70 6.45 -11.09 5.32
N GLN A 71 5.17 -11.49 5.28
CA GLN A 71 4.22 -10.96 4.31
C GLN A 71 3.91 -9.50 4.60
N GLU A 72 4.43 -8.61 3.76
CA GLU A 72 4.33 -7.19 4.00
C GLU A 72 3.53 -6.51 2.90
N TYR A 73 2.42 -5.90 3.29
CA TYR A 73 1.79 -4.87 2.51
C TYR A 73 2.46 -3.54 2.90
N TYR A 74 2.98 -2.83 1.92
CA TYR A 74 3.64 -1.56 2.13
C TYR A 74 2.72 -0.41 1.74
N VAL A 75 2.57 0.54 2.66
CA VAL A 75 1.93 1.83 2.39
C VAL A 75 2.97 2.92 2.59
N GLU A 76 3.36 3.56 1.49
CA GLU A 76 4.37 4.61 1.47
C GLU A 76 3.73 5.95 1.09
N GLN A 77 3.72 6.89 2.04
CA GLN A 77 3.20 8.24 1.80
C GLN A 77 4.29 9.28 2.08
N TYR A 78 4.29 10.34 1.30
CA TYR A 78 5.13 11.51 1.52
C TYR A 78 4.30 12.77 1.80
N ALA A 79 4.89 13.71 2.54
CA ALA A 79 4.23 14.98 2.88
C ALA A 79 3.80 15.75 1.63
N GLY A 80 2.63 16.40 1.70
CA GLY A 80 2.05 17.15 0.58
C GLY A 80 1.24 16.31 -0.42
N ASN A 81 1.26 14.99 -0.29
CA ASN A 81 0.53 14.09 -1.18
C ASN A 81 -0.78 13.57 -0.54
N THR A 82 -1.76 13.22 -1.37
CA THR A 82 -3.03 12.59 -0.97
C THR A 82 -2.95 11.08 -1.16
N PHE A 83 -3.35 10.33 -0.13
CA PHE A 83 -3.44 8.87 -0.20
C PHE A 83 -4.80 8.41 0.34
N ASN A 84 -5.57 7.72 -0.50
CA ASN A 84 -6.91 7.26 -0.19
C ASN A 84 -6.97 5.73 -0.25
N LEU A 85 -7.52 5.12 0.79
CA LEU A 85 -7.89 3.71 0.79
C LEU A 85 -9.41 3.62 0.69
N GLN A 86 -9.91 3.04 -0.40
CA GLN A 86 -11.34 2.98 -0.65
C GLN A 86 -12.04 2.10 0.39
N GLY A 87 -13.05 2.66 1.06
CA GLY A 87 -13.77 1.98 2.14
C GLY A 87 -13.07 2.03 3.49
N TYR A 88 -11.88 2.63 3.60
CA TYR A 88 -11.23 2.85 4.89
C TYR A 88 -12.02 3.87 5.71
N ALA A 89 -12.36 3.55 6.95
CA ALA A 89 -13.10 4.43 7.87
C ALA A 89 -12.37 4.67 9.20
N GLY A 90 -11.10 4.24 9.29
CA GLY A 90 -10.29 4.38 10.49
C GLY A 90 -9.66 5.76 10.65
N ALA A 91 -8.91 5.94 11.74
CA ALA A 91 -8.19 7.18 11.98
C ALA A 91 -7.06 7.38 10.95
N PRO A 92 -6.91 8.58 10.37
CA PRO A 92 -6.08 8.80 9.18
C PRO A 92 -4.58 8.55 9.38
N ASN A 93 -4.09 8.61 10.61
CA ASN A 93 -2.69 8.45 10.98
C ASN A 93 -2.47 7.25 11.93
N SER A 94 -3.47 6.38 12.08
CA SER A 94 -3.35 5.19 12.92
C SER A 94 -2.82 4.02 12.10
N GLN A 95 -1.53 3.70 12.28
CA GLN A 95 -0.91 2.55 11.64
C GLN A 95 -1.68 1.25 11.94
N GLY A 96 -2.11 1.04 13.18
CA GLY A 96 -2.90 -0.13 13.57
C GLY A 96 -4.24 -0.21 12.83
N ALA A 97 -4.97 0.89 12.68
CA ALA A 97 -6.24 0.90 11.96
C ALA A 97 -6.06 0.66 10.45
N ILE A 98 -5.01 1.24 9.85
CA ILE A 98 -4.64 1.00 8.45
C ILE A 98 -4.26 -0.47 8.26
N GLN A 99 -3.49 -1.04 9.19
CA GLN A 99 -3.11 -2.44 9.18
C GLN A 99 -4.33 -3.36 9.21
N THR A 100 -5.23 -3.17 10.18
CA THR A 100 -6.46 -3.96 10.28
C THR A 100 -7.34 -3.85 9.03
N PHE A 101 -7.40 -2.67 8.41
CA PHE A 101 -8.14 -2.50 7.16
C PHE A 101 -7.52 -3.30 6.00
N ILE A 102 -6.20 -3.25 5.82
CA ILE A 102 -5.51 -4.00 4.76
C ILE A 102 -5.58 -5.50 5.03
N GLU A 103 -5.40 -5.93 6.29
CA GLU A 103 -5.59 -7.32 6.73
C GLU A 103 -7.00 -7.82 6.40
N GLY A 104 -8.04 -7.01 6.63
CA GLY A 104 -9.42 -7.36 6.29
C GLY A 104 -9.68 -7.51 4.78
N ASN A 105 -8.78 -7.01 3.94
CA ASN A 105 -8.83 -7.16 2.48
C ASN A 105 -7.80 -8.19 1.96
N ASN A 106 -7.08 -8.85 2.86
CA ASN A 106 -6.23 -10.00 2.60
C ASN A 106 -7.01 -11.30 2.89
N PHE A 107 -6.84 -12.33 2.07
CA PHE A 107 -7.61 -13.57 2.19
C PHE A 107 -7.24 -14.38 3.45
N SER A 108 -5.97 -14.36 3.85
CA SER A 108 -5.41 -15.20 4.92
C SER A 108 -5.23 -14.49 6.27
N GLY A 109 -5.50 -13.18 6.36
CA GLY A 109 -5.43 -12.42 7.63
C GLY A 109 -4.04 -12.35 8.28
N ASP A 110 -2.98 -12.62 7.52
CA ASP A 110 -1.58 -12.71 7.95
C ASP A 110 -0.69 -11.57 7.42
N ALA A 111 -1.31 -10.51 6.91
CA ALA A 111 -0.63 -9.36 6.36
C ALA A 111 -0.05 -8.46 7.47
N LEU A 112 1.24 -8.15 7.39
CA LEU A 112 1.83 -7.05 8.16
C LEU A 112 1.80 -5.79 7.30
N VAL A 113 1.47 -4.64 7.90
CA VAL A 113 1.54 -3.35 7.21
C VAL A 113 2.68 -2.52 7.75
N GLU A 114 3.71 -2.35 6.92
CA GLU A 114 4.85 -1.50 7.26
C GLU A 114 4.79 -0.17 6.51
N THR A 115 5.04 0.89 7.26
CA THR A 115 5.28 2.22 6.72
C THR A 115 6.76 2.33 6.37
N CYS A 116 7.23 1.64 5.33
CA CYS A 116 8.62 1.83 4.90
C CYS A 116 8.76 3.19 4.24
N CYS A 117 9.88 3.86 4.56
CA CYS A 117 10.56 4.81 3.69
C CYS A 117 9.80 6.14 3.39
N GLY A 118 8.57 6.28 3.89
CA GLY A 118 7.74 7.48 3.88
C GLY A 118 7.11 7.73 5.26
N THR A 119 6.61 8.95 5.48
CA THR A 119 5.85 9.29 6.69
C THR A 119 4.37 9.14 6.37
N ILE A 120 3.66 8.20 7.00
CA ILE A 120 2.19 8.22 6.96
C ILE A 120 1.73 9.50 7.64
N ILE A 121 1.14 10.38 6.86
CA ILE A 121 0.72 11.70 7.30
C ILE A 121 -0.79 11.75 7.37
N ASN A 122 -1.48 11.17 6.37
CA ASN A 122 -2.93 11.19 6.30
C ASN A 122 -3.45 10.18 5.25
N VAL A 123 -4.03 9.06 5.70
CA VAL A 123 -4.80 8.13 4.86
C VAL A 123 -6.28 8.44 5.00
N THR A 124 -6.96 8.77 3.90
CA THR A 124 -8.39 9.11 3.96
C THR A 124 -9.26 8.08 3.24
N SER A 125 -10.57 8.18 3.48
CA SER A 125 -11.56 7.45 2.70
C SER A 125 -11.86 8.21 1.42
N GLY A 126 -11.82 7.51 0.28
CA GLY A 126 -12.26 8.04 -1.00
C GLY A 126 -12.89 6.95 -1.84
N ILE A 127 -13.72 7.34 -2.80
CA ILE A 127 -14.14 6.43 -3.88
C ILE A 127 -13.10 6.60 -4.99
N CYS A 128 -12.37 5.53 -5.31
CA CYS A 128 -11.45 5.58 -6.43
C CYS A 128 -12.24 5.64 -7.72
N ALA A 129 -11.77 6.44 -8.67
CA ALA A 129 -12.33 6.34 -10.00
C ALA A 129 -12.07 4.92 -10.51
N VAL A 130 -13.08 4.26 -11.07
CA VAL A 130 -12.87 2.95 -11.71
C VAL A 130 -12.05 3.23 -12.98
N PRO A 131 -10.85 2.62 -13.14
CA PRO A 131 -10.03 2.82 -14.33
C PRO A 131 -10.69 2.32 -15.61
#